data_AF-A0A1H6WRK6-F1
#
_entry.id   AF-A0A1H6WRK6-F1
#
_cell.length_a   1.000
_cell.length_b   1.000
_cell.length_c   1.000
_cell.angle_alpha   90.00
_cell.angle_beta   90.00
_cell.angle_gamma   90.00
#
_symmetry.space_group_name_H-M   'P 1'
#
loop_
_entity.id
_entity.type
_entity.pdbx_description
1 polymer ?
#
loop_
_entity_poly.entity_id
_entity_poly.type
_entity_poly.pdbx_seq_one_letter_code
_entity_poly.pdbx_strand_id
1 'polypeptide(L)'
;MKSVFAFETPGEGTAYETTAKRLMMRLGSYEVFLRNAFGLTEVPKAVVWTSGDLARDVFGNVPIPAYTREDLIFMCPDQEEWKQIMFEQMDGVDLPEVRSFYESVGEAQLLDILAHELTHHLDLFPDDFEDERTDAIWFEEGMCFYLPRRHLLGDPYFKEVTATERTLYHELKNRYGKHPLDDFGAASYEGTLPSIMFDYWRSFLAVSELVERENGSAHAVFRKYNNWHEEGRELPLTEYFEIEI
;
A
#
# COMPACT_ATOMS: atom_id res chain seq x y z
N MET A 1 -4.12 16.44 9.60
CA MET A 1 -3.95 16.59 8.14
C MET A 1 -5.07 17.43 7.54
N LYS A 2 -4.80 18.28 6.53
CA LYS A 2 -5.81 19.04 5.76
C LYS A 2 -6.33 18.23 4.56
N SER A 3 -7.50 18.58 4.04
CA SER A 3 -7.95 18.13 2.71
C SER A 3 -7.76 19.25 1.69
N VAL A 4 -7.02 18.99 0.62
CA VAL A 4 -6.77 19.92 -0.49
C VAL A 4 -7.33 19.30 -1.77
N PHE A 5 -8.12 20.04 -2.53
CA PHE A 5 -8.66 19.57 -3.81
C PHE A 5 -7.91 20.30 -4.94
N ALA A 6 -7.20 19.54 -5.76
CA ALA A 6 -6.40 20.04 -6.88
C ALA A 6 -6.90 19.38 -8.17
N PHE A 7 -7.81 20.05 -8.87
CA PHE A 7 -8.42 19.57 -10.12
C PHE A 7 -8.21 20.59 -11.22
N GLU A 8 -8.23 20.15 -12.48
CA GLU A 8 -7.98 21.00 -13.64
C GLU A 8 -9.09 22.05 -13.80
N THR A 9 -10.35 21.63 -13.70
CA THR A 9 -11.49 22.55 -13.82
C THR A 9 -12.03 22.95 -12.44
N PRO A 10 -12.29 24.25 -12.20
CA PRO A 10 -12.97 24.71 -11.00
C PRO A 10 -14.31 23.97 -10.78
N GLY A 11 -14.48 23.40 -9.60
CA GLY A 11 -15.70 22.72 -9.19
C GLY A 11 -15.71 21.20 -9.39
N GLU A 12 -14.79 20.60 -10.16
CA GLU A 12 -14.71 19.14 -10.32
C GLU A 12 -14.53 18.41 -8.99
N GLY A 13 -13.66 18.93 -8.12
CA GLY A 13 -13.41 18.37 -6.79
C GLY A 13 -14.66 18.31 -5.89
N THR A 14 -15.69 19.12 -6.16
CA THR A 14 -16.91 19.16 -5.32
C THR A 14 -17.66 17.83 -5.32
N ALA A 15 -17.58 17.06 -6.41
CA ALA A 15 -18.18 15.73 -6.51
C ALA A 15 -17.61 14.75 -5.46
N TYR A 16 -16.35 14.96 -5.06
CA TYR A 16 -15.63 14.06 -4.16
C TYR A 16 -15.59 14.52 -2.71
N GLU A 17 -16.08 15.72 -2.39
CA GLU A 17 -16.02 16.29 -1.02
C GLU A 17 -16.63 15.38 0.05
N THR A 18 -17.76 14.75 -0.27
CA THR A 18 -18.46 13.88 0.68
C THR A 18 -17.65 12.61 0.94
N THR A 19 -17.10 12.00 -0.12
CA THR A 19 -16.24 10.81 -0.03
C THR A 19 -14.96 11.14 0.73
N ALA A 20 -14.24 12.20 0.34
CA ALA A 20 -13.04 12.67 1.01
C ALA A 20 -13.29 12.93 2.51
N LYS A 21 -14.42 13.55 2.87
CA LYS A 21 -14.78 13.77 4.29
C LYS A 21 -14.97 12.47 5.06
N ARG A 22 -15.62 11.46 4.47
CA ARG A 22 -15.78 10.14 5.10
C ARG A 22 -14.44 9.43 5.27
N LEU A 23 -13.60 9.44 4.22
CA LEU A 23 -12.27 8.83 4.24
C LEU A 23 -11.38 9.49 5.30
N MET A 24 -11.28 10.81 5.33
CA MET A 24 -10.49 11.54 6.33
C MET A 24 -10.95 11.29 7.76
N MET A 25 -12.25 11.14 7.99
CA MET A 25 -12.77 10.80 9.33
C MET A 25 -12.27 9.43 9.78
N ARG A 26 -12.31 8.42 8.90
CA ARG A 26 -11.84 7.07 9.22
C ARG A 26 -10.31 7.02 9.32
N LEU A 27 -9.61 7.74 8.45
CA LEU A 27 -8.16 7.90 8.49
C LEU A 27 -7.71 8.53 9.82
N GLY A 28 -8.45 9.51 10.35
CA GLY A 28 -8.15 10.10 11.67
C GLY A 28 -8.19 9.09 12.82
N SER A 29 -9.12 8.13 12.79
CA SER A 29 -9.12 7.03 13.78
C SER A 29 -7.90 6.12 13.64
N TYR A 30 -7.45 5.88 12.41
CA TYR A 30 -6.25 5.10 12.13
C TYR A 30 -4.97 5.84 12.53
N GLU A 31 -4.89 7.15 12.28
CA GLU A 31 -3.79 8.01 12.77
C GLU A 31 -3.66 7.88 14.29
N VAL A 32 -4.77 7.99 15.03
CA VAL A 32 -4.77 7.83 16.50
C VAL A 32 -4.29 6.43 16.90
N PHE A 33 -4.68 5.39 16.17
CA PHE A 33 -4.17 4.04 16.40
C PHE A 33 -2.66 3.95 16.19
N LEU A 34 -2.14 4.44 15.06
CA LEU A 34 -0.71 4.42 14.75
C LEU A 34 0.11 5.20 15.79
N ARG A 35 -0.37 6.37 16.22
CA ARG A 35 0.27 7.16 17.29
C ARG A 35 0.39 6.36 18.59
N ASN A 36 -0.69 5.72 19.01
CA ASN A 36 -0.74 5.01 20.29
C ASN A 36 -0.02 3.66 20.27
N ALA A 37 -0.12 2.93 19.16
CA ALA A 37 0.38 1.56 19.05
C ALA A 37 1.79 1.50 18.44
N PHE A 38 2.09 2.32 17.44
CA PHE A 38 3.33 2.25 16.65
C PHE A 38 4.21 3.50 16.77
N GLY A 39 3.79 4.51 17.54
CA GLY A 39 4.62 5.66 17.86
C GLY A 39 4.71 6.72 16.76
N LEU A 40 3.77 6.76 15.81
CA LEU A 40 3.73 7.79 14.74
C LEU A 40 3.87 9.21 15.33
N THR A 41 4.99 9.88 15.07
CA THR A 41 5.23 11.23 15.59
C THR A 41 4.81 12.31 14.59
N GLU A 42 5.39 12.27 13.39
CA GLU A 42 5.10 13.19 12.28
C GLU A 42 3.97 12.65 11.40
N VAL A 43 3.12 13.55 10.92
CA VAL A 43 1.99 13.20 10.05
C VAL A 43 1.93 14.15 8.86
N PRO A 44 1.44 13.67 7.71
CA PRO A 44 1.36 14.51 6.53
C PRO A 44 0.52 15.77 6.80
N LYS A 45 0.99 16.90 6.26
CA LYS A 45 0.31 18.19 6.38
C LYS A 45 -1.04 18.15 5.67
N ALA A 46 -1.15 17.44 4.56
CA ALA A 46 -2.39 17.34 3.79
C ALA A 46 -2.51 16.06 2.96
N VAL A 47 -3.77 15.70 2.68
CA VAL A 47 -4.14 14.83 1.57
C VAL A 47 -4.58 15.72 0.41
N VAL A 48 -3.91 15.58 -0.73
CA VAL A 48 -4.21 16.23 -2.00
C VAL A 48 -5.07 15.29 -2.84
N TRP A 49 -6.36 15.59 -2.87
CA TRP A 49 -7.34 14.95 -3.73
C TRP A 49 -7.25 15.53 -5.13
N THR A 50 -7.01 14.69 -6.13
CA THR A 50 -6.82 15.11 -7.52
C THR A 50 -7.34 14.05 -8.49
N SER A 51 -7.40 14.33 -9.79
CA SER A 51 -7.74 13.29 -10.78
C SER A 51 -6.58 12.30 -10.93
N GLY A 52 -6.87 11.08 -11.41
CA GLY A 52 -5.82 10.10 -11.64
C GLY A 52 -4.75 10.58 -12.61
N ASP A 53 -5.13 11.27 -13.69
CA ASP A 53 -4.19 11.82 -14.67
C ASP A 53 -3.27 12.89 -14.06
N LEU A 54 -3.81 13.78 -13.23
CA LEU A 54 -2.97 14.77 -12.54
C LEU A 54 -2.04 14.11 -11.51
N ALA A 55 -2.53 13.11 -10.75
CA ALA A 55 -1.70 12.36 -9.82
C ALA A 55 -0.53 11.66 -10.54
N ARG A 56 -0.84 10.94 -11.63
CA ARG A 56 0.12 10.14 -12.41
C ARG A 56 1.09 11.00 -13.21
N ASP A 57 0.59 11.95 -14.01
CA ASP A 57 1.37 12.56 -15.09
C ASP A 57 1.90 13.97 -14.75
N VAL A 58 1.26 14.66 -13.80
CA VAL A 58 1.61 16.06 -13.46
C VAL A 58 2.35 16.15 -12.13
N PHE A 59 1.82 15.51 -11.10
CA PHE A 59 2.41 15.58 -9.76
C PHE A 59 3.45 14.47 -9.53
N GLY A 60 3.16 13.24 -9.96
CA GLY A 60 3.88 12.04 -9.55
C GLY A 60 4.97 11.56 -10.50
N ASN A 61 4.60 11.41 -11.78
CA ASN A 61 5.27 10.55 -12.75
C ASN A 61 5.33 9.07 -12.30
N VAL A 62 4.21 8.56 -11.77
CA VAL A 62 4.05 7.18 -11.27
C VAL A 62 2.76 6.56 -11.83
N PRO A 63 2.70 5.22 -12.03
CA PRO A 63 1.55 4.57 -12.68
C PRO A 63 0.31 4.46 -11.79
N ILE A 64 0.47 4.54 -10.47
CA ILE A 64 -0.62 4.41 -9.50
C ILE A 64 -1.00 5.82 -9.00
N PRO A 65 -2.28 6.23 -9.05
CA PRO A 65 -2.70 7.57 -8.67
C PRO A 65 -2.86 7.74 -7.14
N ALA A 66 -1.96 7.13 -6.37
CA ALA A 66 -1.78 7.33 -4.94
C ALA A 66 -0.30 7.14 -4.59
N TYR A 67 0.23 8.07 -3.80
CA TYR A 67 1.58 8.01 -3.25
C TYR A 67 1.76 9.09 -2.18
N THR A 68 2.71 8.87 -1.29
CA THR A 68 3.23 9.88 -0.37
C THR A 68 4.46 10.55 -0.94
N ARG A 69 4.58 11.87 -0.74
CA ARG A 69 5.78 12.65 -1.01
C ARG A 69 5.98 13.67 0.09
N GLU A 70 7.06 13.51 0.85
CA GLU A 70 7.36 14.34 2.01
C GLU A 70 6.13 14.46 2.92
N ASP A 71 5.63 15.68 3.16
CA ASP A 71 4.49 15.96 4.02
C ASP A 71 3.12 15.79 3.36
N LEU A 72 3.03 15.22 2.16
CA LEU A 72 1.80 15.18 1.37
C LEU A 72 1.46 13.77 0.92
N ILE A 73 0.18 13.42 1.06
CA ILE A 73 -0.40 12.26 0.39
C ILE A 73 -1.15 12.75 -0.84
N PHE A 74 -0.87 12.18 -2.01
CA PHE A 74 -1.65 12.40 -3.23
C PHE A 74 -2.56 11.20 -3.44
N MET A 75 -3.83 11.43 -3.79
CA MET A 75 -4.76 10.33 -4.05
C MET A 75 -5.89 10.74 -4.99
N CYS A 76 -6.18 9.87 -5.98
CA CYS A 76 -7.42 9.93 -6.73
C CYS A 76 -8.60 9.40 -5.88
N PRO A 77 -9.67 10.21 -5.64
CA PRO A 77 -10.83 9.77 -4.86
C PRO A 77 -11.89 9.01 -5.70
N ASP A 78 -11.63 8.71 -6.97
CA ASP A 78 -12.62 8.10 -7.88
C ASP A 78 -12.66 6.56 -7.76
N GLN A 79 -13.76 6.05 -7.22
CA GLN A 79 -13.96 4.61 -7.02
C GLN A 79 -13.99 3.80 -8.33
N GLU A 80 -14.52 4.37 -9.41
CA GLU A 80 -14.62 3.66 -10.68
C GLU A 80 -13.25 3.58 -11.37
N GLU A 81 -12.42 4.62 -11.23
CA GLU A 81 -11.03 4.57 -11.70
C GLU A 81 -10.23 3.50 -10.94
N TRP A 82 -10.33 3.45 -9.62
CA TRP A 82 -9.67 2.40 -8.83
C TRP A 82 -10.15 1.00 -9.19
N LYS A 83 -11.44 0.83 -9.47
CA LYS A 83 -11.98 -0.45 -9.94
C LYS A 83 -11.37 -0.87 -11.28
N GLN A 84 -11.15 0.07 -12.20
CA GLN A 84 -10.48 -0.21 -13.47
C GLN A 84 -9.02 -0.63 -13.28
N ILE A 85 -8.26 0.09 -12.45
CA ILE A 85 -6.88 -0.28 -12.06
C ILE A 85 -6.86 -1.71 -11.50
N MET A 86 -7.83 -2.03 -10.65
CA MET A 86 -7.92 -3.32 -9.97
C MET A 86 -8.34 -4.47 -10.88
N PHE A 87 -8.97 -4.17 -12.02
CA PHE A 87 -9.21 -5.14 -13.08
C PHE A 87 -8.03 -5.27 -14.04
N GLU A 88 -7.32 -4.17 -14.31
CA GLU A 88 -6.15 -4.17 -15.19
C GLU A 88 -5.02 -5.03 -14.61
N GLN A 89 -4.78 -4.95 -13.30
CA GLN A 89 -3.78 -5.81 -12.61
C GLN A 89 -4.05 -7.32 -12.76
N MET A 90 -5.27 -7.74 -13.12
CA MET A 90 -5.60 -9.15 -13.36
C MET A 90 -4.99 -9.69 -14.67
N ASP A 91 -4.41 -8.81 -15.51
CA ASP A 91 -3.68 -9.18 -16.74
C ASP A 91 -4.47 -10.14 -17.65
N GLY A 92 -5.75 -9.83 -17.84
CA GLY A 92 -6.69 -10.57 -18.68
C GLY A 92 -7.12 -11.95 -18.15
N VAL A 93 -6.72 -12.33 -16.93
CA VAL A 93 -7.14 -13.61 -16.33
C VAL A 93 -8.59 -13.52 -15.87
N ASP A 94 -9.37 -14.55 -16.20
CA ASP A 94 -10.76 -14.68 -15.74
C ASP A 94 -10.80 -15.31 -14.34
N LEU A 95 -10.91 -14.45 -13.32
CA LEU A 95 -11.06 -14.84 -11.92
C LEU A 95 -12.37 -14.22 -11.37
N PRO A 96 -13.52 -14.90 -11.54
CA PRO A 96 -14.83 -14.36 -11.16
C PRO A 96 -14.92 -13.96 -9.68
N GLU A 97 -14.27 -14.72 -8.79
CA GLU A 97 -14.23 -14.43 -7.36
C GLU A 97 -13.42 -13.18 -7.03
N VAL A 98 -12.29 -12.96 -7.71
CA VAL A 98 -11.45 -11.75 -7.57
C VAL A 98 -12.21 -10.54 -8.12
N ARG A 99 -12.88 -10.69 -9.26
CA ARG A 99 -13.74 -9.66 -9.83
C ARG A 99 -14.87 -9.27 -8.87
N SER A 100 -15.57 -10.25 -8.32
CA SER A 100 -16.65 -10.07 -7.36
C SER A 100 -16.19 -9.33 -6.11
N PHE A 101 -14.98 -9.63 -5.62
CA PHE A 101 -14.37 -8.87 -4.52
C PHE A 101 -14.18 -7.40 -4.89
N TYR A 102 -13.47 -7.08 -5.98
CA TYR A 102 -13.25 -5.68 -6.37
C TYR A 102 -14.54 -4.91 -6.72
N GLU A 103 -15.59 -5.60 -7.13
CA GLU A 103 -16.92 -5.02 -7.33
C GLU A 103 -17.65 -4.70 -6.02
N SER A 104 -17.33 -5.38 -4.92
CA SER A 104 -18.09 -5.29 -3.66
C SER A 104 -17.42 -4.47 -2.57
N VAL A 105 -16.10 -4.29 -2.60
CA VAL A 105 -15.32 -3.60 -1.55
C VAL A 105 -15.67 -2.11 -1.37
N GLY A 106 -16.07 -1.42 -2.45
CA GLY A 106 -16.40 0.00 -2.43
C GLY A 106 -15.35 0.86 -1.71
N GLU A 107 -15.82 1.82 -0.90
CA GLU A 107 -14.94 2.77 -0.19
C GLU A 107 -13.92 2.13 0.77
N ALA A 108 -14.07 0.84 1.12
CA ALA A 108 -13.04 0.15 1.89
C ALA A 108 -11.71 0.06 1.13
N GLN A 109 -11.76 -0.07 -0.20
CA GLN A 109 -10.56 -0.06 -1.05
C GLN A 109 -9.89 1.31 -1.07
N LEU A 110 -10.65 2.39 -1.23
CA LEU A 110 -10.10 3.75 -1.16
C LEU A 110 -9.46 4.02 0.21
N LEU A 111 -10.09 3.56 1.28
CA LEU A 111 -9.52 3.73 2.61
C LEU A 111 -8.27 2.86 2.83
N ASP A 112 -8.22 1.64 2.26
CA ASP A 112 -7.02 0.79 2.30
C ASP A 112 -5.82 1.53 1.73
N ILE A 113 -5.97 2.06 0.51
CA ILE A 113 -4.93 2.83 -0.19
C ILE A 113 -4.57 4.08 0.60
N LEU A 114 -5.54 4.89 1.04
CA LEU A 114 -5.26 6.12 1.78
C LEU A 114 -4.52 5.85 3.10
N ALA A 115 -4.89 4.77 3.79
CA ALA A 115 -4.28 4.40 5.05
C ALA A 115 -2.90 3.74 4.85
N HIS A 116 -2.69 3.06 3.73
CA HIS A 116 -1.37 2.62 3.28
C HIS A 116 -0.43 3.82 3.14
N GLU A 117 -0.85 4.89 2.44
CA GLU A 117 -0.04 6.10 2.27
C GLU A 117 0.33 6.78 3.59
N LEU A 118 -0.61 6.83 4.55
CA LEU A 118 -0.32 7.34 5.90
C LEU A 118 0.70 6.45 6.64
N THR A 119 0.71 5.15 6.38
CA THR A 119 1.54 4.20 7.13
C THR A 119 3.03 4.37 6.81
N HIS A 120 3.40 4.84 5.61
CA HIS A 120 4.79 5.18 5.27
C HIS A 120 5.43 6.20 6.22
N HIS A 121 4.64 7.01 6.92
CA HIS A 121 5.15 7.97 7.90
C HIS A 121 5.56 7.36 9.25
N LEU A 122 5.49 6.03 9.42
CA LEU A 122 5.95 5.41 10.65
C LEU A 122 7.47 5.53 10.80
N ASP A 123 7.92 6.08 11.93
CA ASP A 123 9.33 6.15 12.35
C ASP A 123 10.01 4.77 12.55
N LEU A 124 9.29 3.68 12.30
CA LEU A 124 9.77 2.30 12.35
C LEU A 124 10.41 1.85 11.02
N PHE A 125 10.26 2.64 9.96
CA PHE A 125 10.97 2.47 8.71
C PHE A 125 12.26 3.32 8.76
N PRO A 126 13.44 2.71 8.54
CA PRO A 126 14.71 3.37 8.76
C PRO A 126 15.18 4.25 7.59
N ASP A 127 14.57 4.12 6.40
CA ASP A 127 14.97 4.86 5.20
C ASP A 127 14.15 6.16 5.11
N ASP A 128 14.81 7.28 4.78
CA ASP A 128 14.12 8.57 4.59
C ASP A 128 13.46 8.63 3.20
N PHE A 129 12.43 9.46 3.04
CA PHE A 129 11.77 9.68 1.73
C PHE A 129 12.71 10.17 0.61
N GLU A 130 13.86 10.76 0.97
CA GLU A 130 14.88 11.25 0.04
C GLU A 130 15.91 10.18 -0.34
N ASP A 131 15.95 9.05 0.38
CA ASP A 131 16.83 7.94 0.05
C ASP A 131 16.21 7.14 -1.11
N GLU A 132 16.81 7.20 -2.30
CA GLU A 132 16.48 6.32 -3.41
C GLU A 132 16.80 4.87 -3.01
N ARG A 133 15.89 4.22 -2.29
CA ARG A 133 16.06 2.82 -1.93
C ARG A 133 15.90 1.98 -3.19
N THR A 134 17.01 1.41 -3.63
CA THR A 134 17.07 0.63 -4.87
C THR A 134 16.58 -0.81 -4.71
N ASP A 135 16.44 -1.30 -3.47
CA ASP A 135 16.14 -2.69 -3.14
C ASP A 135 15.41 -2.85 -1.78
N ALA A 136 14.77 -4.01 -1.60
CA ALA A 136 14.12 -4.48 -0.37
C ALA A 136 13.04 -3.57 0.24
N ILE A 137 12.34 -2.75 -0.56
CA ILE A 137 11.20 -1.93 -0.09
C ILE A 137 9.98 -2.80 0.29
N TRP A 138 9.97 -4.08 -0.10
CA TRP A 138 8.85 -4.99 0.10
C TRP A 138 8.37 -5.08 1.55
N PHE A 139 9.26 -4.95 2.53
CA PHE A 139 8.87 -5.01 3.93
C PHE A 139 7.99 -3.83 4.32
N GLU A 140 8.41 -2.63 3.91
CA GLU A 140 7.68 -1.40 4.14
C GLU A 140 6.33 -1.45 3.45
N GLU A 141 6.32 -1.75 2.15
CA GLU A 141 5.09 -1.83 1.36
C GLU A 141 4.11 -2.90 1.89
N GLY A 142 4.65 -4.05 2.31
CA GLY A 142 3.87 -5.11 2.93
C GLY A 142 3.27 -4.69 4.27
N MET A 143 4.01 -3.97 5.11
CA MET A 143 3.52 -3.44 6.39
C MET A 143 2.50 -2.31 6.18
N CYS A 144 2.71 -1.46 5.18
CA CYS A 144 1.79 -0.39 4.78
C CYS A 144 0.44 -0.94 4.35
N PHE A 145 0.38 -2.12 3.72
CA PHE A 145 -0.90 -2.84 3.53
C PHE A 145 -1.37 -3.61 4.77
N TYR A 146 -0.48 -4.28 5.48
CA TYR A 146 -0.87 -5.15 6.60
C TYR A 146 -1.61 -4.39 7.71
N LEU A 147 -1.04 -3.29 8.19
CA LEU A 147 -1.55 -2.56 9.35
C LEU A 147 -2.97 -1.99 9.16
N PRO A 148 -3.30 -1.25 8.07
CA PRO A 148 -4.65 -0.73 7.91
C PRO A 148 -5.67 -1.84 7.65
N ARG A 149 -5.31 -2.87 6.86
CA ARG A 149 -6.20 -4.01 6.61
C ARG A 149 -6.56 -4.73 7.91
N ARG A 150 -5.57 -4.96 8.79
CA ARG A 150 -5.76 -5.66 10.06
C ARG A 150 -6.49 -4.83 11.11
N HIS A 151 -6.15 -3.54 11.24
CA HIS A 151 -6.56 -2.73 12.40
C HIS A 151 -7.62 -1.67 12.10
N LEU A 152 -7.79 -1.26 10.84
CA LEU A 152 -8.78 -0.26 10.42
C LEU A 152 -9.97 -0.88 9.67
N LEU A 153 -9.70 -1.82 8.76
CA LEU A 153 -10.74 -2.44 7.91
C LEU A 153 -11.36 -3.70 8.54
N GLY A 154 -10.61 -4.38 9.41
CA GLY A 154 -11.09 -5.46 10.27
C GLY A 154 -11.04 -6.84 9.64
N ASP A 155 -11.29 -7.86 10.47
CA ASP A 155 -11.11 -9.28 10.12
C ASP A 155 -11.80 -9.76 8.84
N PRO A 156 -13.07 -9.38 8.53
CA PRO A 156 -13.71 -9.84 7.30
C PRO A 156 -12.98 -9.34 6.06
N TYR A 157 -12.68 -8.03 5.99
CA TYR A 157 -11.95 -7.43 4.89
C TYR A 157 -10.55 -8.03 4.76
N PHE A 158 -9.81 -8.13 5.88
CA PHE A 158 -8.46 -8.69 5.90
C PHE A 158 -8.41 -10.12 5.33
N LYS A 159 -9.37 -10.97 5.70
CA LYS A 159 -9.45 -12.35 5.19
C LYS A 159 -9.77 -12.40 3.70
N GLU A 160 -10.73 -11.60 3.26
CA GLU A 160 -11.16 -11.57 1.85
C GLU A 160 -10.05 -11.01 0.95
N VAL A 161 -9.41 -9.89 1.31
CA VAL A 161 -8.31 -9.33 0.50
C VAL A 161 -7.11 -10.27 0.47
N THR A 162 -6.78 -10.94 1.58
CA THR A 162 -5.69 -11.93 1.63
C THR A 162 -5.98 -13.13 0.74
N ALA A 163 -7.22 -13.61 0.70
CA ALA A 163 -7.60 -14.69 -0.20
C ALA A 163 -7.52 -14.26 -1.66
N THR A 164 -8.04 -13.07 -1.99
CA THR A 164 -8.00 -12.48 -3.33
C THR A 164 -6.57 -12.33 -3.85
N GLU A 165 -5.69 -11.70 -3.07
CA GLU A 165 -4.30 -11.47 -3.48
C GLU A 165 -3.49 -12.76 -3.55
N ARG A 166 -3.81 -13.76 -2.71
CA ARG A 166 -3.21 -15.11 -2.82
C ARG A 166 -3.63 -15.82 -4.10
N THR A 167 -4.89 -15.70 -4.51
CA THR A 167 -5.36 -16.23 -5.80
C THR A 167 -4.62 -15.54 -6.94
N LEU A 168 -4.54 -14.22 -6.94
CA LEU A 168 -3.79 -13.45 -7.95
C LEU A 168 -2.31 -13.85 -8.02
N TYR A 169 -1.64 -13.97 -6.87
CA TYR A 169 -0.27 -14.45 -6.79
C TYR A 169 -0.10 -15.82 -7.44
N HIS A 170 -0.94 -16.80 -7.10
CA HIS A 170 -0.82 -18.16 -7.64
C HIS A 170 -1.03 -18.22 -9.16
N GLU A 171 -1.93 -17.41 -9.70
CA GLU A 171 -2.24 -17.37 -11.14
C GLU A 171 -1.16 -16.64 -11.94
N LEU A 172 -0.53 -15.63 -11.34
CA LEU A 172 0.40 -14.74 -12.04
C LEU A 172 1.89 -15.01 -11.75
N LYS A 173 2.23 -15.83 -10.74
CA LYS A 173 3.63 -16.10 -10.36
C LYS A 173 4.52 -16.64 -11.47
N ASN A 174 3.99 -17.42 -12.41
CA ASN A 174 4.82 -17.93 -13.51
C ASN A 174 5.18 -16.85 -14.54
N ARG A 175 4.42 -15.76 -14.59
CA ARG A 175 4.67 -14.61 -15.48
C ARG A 175 5.60 -13.61 -14.80
N TYR A 176 5.30 -13.23 -13.57
CA TYR A 176 5.96 -12.12 -12.89
C TYR A 176 6.90 -12.55 -11.76
N GLY A 177 6.82 -13.77 -11.20
CA GLY A 177 7.61 -14.19 -10.03
C GLY A 177 8.97 -14.82 -10.35
N LYS A 178 9.67 -14.35 -11.38
CA LYS A 178 10.99 -14.89 -11.78
C LYS A 178 12.17 -14.10 -11.20
N HIS A 179 11.91 -13.27 -10.20
CA HIS A 179 12.89 -12.47 -9.48
C HIS A 179 12.70 -12.57 -7.95
N PRO A 180 13.78 -12.42 -7.16
CA PRO A 180 13.72 -12.25 -5.71
C PRO A 180 12.75 -11.14 -5.29
N LEU A 181 12.11 -11.28 -4.13
CA LEU A 181 11.30 -10.21 -3.57
C LEU A 181 12.15 -9.01 -3.13
N ASP A 182 13.42 -9.23 -2.79
CA ASP A 182 14.38 -8.16 -2.49
C ASP A 182 14.67 -7.26 -3.70
N ASP A 183 14.39 -7.71 -4.94
CA ASP A 183 14.51 -6.87 -6.14
C ASP A 183 13.35 -5.86 -6.25
N PHE A 184 12.33 -5.93 -5.37
CA PHE A 184 11.28 -4.92 -5.32
C PHE A 184 11.88 -3.60 -4.80
N GLY A 185 11.81 -2.57 -5.63
CA GLY A 185 12.41 -1.26 -5.40
C GLY A 185 12.02 -0.25 -6.48
N ALA A 186 12.75 0.87 -6.58
CA ALA A 186 12.45 1.95 -7.54
C ALA A 186 12.32 1.47 -9.00
N ALA A 187 13.16 0.51 -9.42
CA ALA A 187 13.14 -0.03 -10.79
C ALA A 187 11.84 -0.81 -11.11
N SER A 188 11.14 -1.33 -10.10
CA SER A 188 9.89 -2.06 -10.29
C SER A 188 8.80 -1.17 -10.89
N TYR A 189 8.83 0.14 -10.63
CA TYR A 189 7.87 1.11 -11.16
C TYR A 189 8.04 1.42 -12.65
N GLU A 190 9.11 0.92 -13.29
CA GLU A 190 9.26 0.93 -14.75
C GLU A 190 8.47 -0.21 -15.44
N GLY A 191 7.95 -1.15 -14.65
CA GLY A 191 7.17 -2.29 -15.13
C GLY A 191 5.74 -1.93 -15.57
N THR A 192 5.01 -2.95 -16.02
CA THR A 192 3.57 -2.83 -16.25
C THR A 192 2.82 -2.82 -14.92
N LEU A 193 1.61 -2.25 -14.88
CA LEU A 193 0.77 -2.25 -13.67
C LEU A 193 0.61 -3.66 -13.05
N PRO A 194 0.29 -4.74 -13.80
CA PRO A 194 0.24 -6.08 -13.23
C PRO A 194 1.56 -6.54 -12.60
N SER A 195 2.71 -6.19 -13.18
CA SER A 195 4.02 -6.54 -12.63
C SER A 195 4.28 -5.83 -11.31
N ILE A 196 3.94 -4.53 -11.23
CA ILE A 196 4.07 -3.72 -10.02
C ILE A 196 3.15 -4.26 -8.91
N MET A 197 1.87 -4.47 -9.23
CA MET A 197 0.89 -4.99 -8.27
C MET A 197 1.26 -6.40 -7.78
N PHE A 198 1.90 -7.21 -8.62
CA PHE A 198 2.37 -8.53 -8.24
C PHE A 198 3.42 -8.48 -7.11
N ASP A 199 4.36 -7.54 -7.15
CA ASP A 199 5.34 -7.37 -6.08
C ASP A 199 4.72 -6.78 -4.81
N TYR A 200 3.72 -5.90 -4.93
CA TYR A 200 2.91 -5.46 -3.79
C TYR A 200 2.17 -6.62 -3.09
N TRP A 201 1.56 -7.53 -3.85
CA TRP A 201 0.88 -8.69 -3.25
C TRP A 201 1.88 -9.62 -2.56
N ARG A 202 3.04 -9.90 -3.18
CA ARG A 202 4.10 -10.70 -2.56
C ARG A 202 4.57 -10.09 -1.25
N SER A 203 4.77 -8.77 -1.24
CA SER A 203 5.15 -7.97 -0.07
C SER A 203 4.14 -8.14 1.07
N PHE A 204 2.86 -7.89 0.79
CA PHE A 204 1.79 -8.02 1.78
C PHE A 204 1.64 -9.46 2.28
N LEU A 205 1.72 -10.46 1.40
CA LEU A 205 1.59 -11.87 1.78
C LEU A 205 2.79 -12.34 2.62
N ALA A 206 4.01 -11.94 2.28
CA ALA A 206 5.22 -12.23 3.05
C ALA A 206 5.12 -11.62 4.46
N VAL A 207 4.77 -10.34 4.56
CA VAL A 207 4.59 -9.67 5.86
C VAL A 207 3.47 -10.33 6.68
N SER A 208 2.35 -10.67 6.04
CA SER A 208 1.24 -11.36 6.72
C SER A 208 1.69 -12.69 7.32
N GLU A 209 2.53 -13.44 6.61
CA GLU A 209 3.13 -14.66 7.12
C GLU A 209 4.09 -14.39 8.28
N LEU A 210 4.97 -13.39 8.18
CA LEU A 210 5.87 -13.02 9.27
C LEU A 210 5.13 -12.65 10.55
N VAL A 211 4.07 -11.86 10.43
CA VAL A 211 3.28 -11.47 11.60
C VAL A 211 2.57 -12.67 12.22
N GLU A 212 2.09 -13.61 11.41
CA GLU A 212 1.50 -14.87 11.91
C GLU A 212 2.54 -15.75 12.62
N ARG A 213 3.77 -15.87 12.09
CA ARG A 213 4.89 -16.58 12.73
C ARG A 213 5.20 -15.98 14.12
N GLU A 214 4.94 -14.68 14.31
CA GLU A 214 5.05 -13.96 15.59
C GLU A 214 3.75 -13.92 16.40
N ASN A 215 2.85 -14.90 16.23
CA ASN A 215 1.55 -14.99 16.91
C ASN A 215 0.68 -13.73 16.76
N GLY A 216 0.72 -13.10 15.59
CA GLY A 216 -0.01 -11.87 15.29
C GLY A 216 0.67 -10.58 15.76
N SER A 217 1.94 -10.61 16.18
CA SER A 217 2.65 -9.43 16.70
C SER A 217 3.43 -8.68 15.62
N ALA A 218 2.81 -7.65 15.04
CA ALA A 218 3.49 -6.71 14.14
C ALA A 218 4.71 -6.04 14.79
N HIS A 219 4.65 -5.72 16.09
CA HIS A 219 5.80 -5.17 16.84
C HIS A 219 7.00 -6.11 16.88
N ALA A 220 6.77 -7.42 16.98
CA ALA A 220 7.87 -8.39 16.99
C ALA A 220 8.56 -8.45 15.62
N VAL A 221 7.79 -8.39 14.54
CA VAL A 221 8.31 -8.32 13.17
C VAL A 221 9.10 -7.03 12.94
N PHE A 222 8.57 -5.87 13.34
CA PHE A 222 9.30 -4.59 13.27
C PHE A 222 10.62 -4.62 14.04
N ARG A 223 10.66 -5.23 15.24
CA ARG A 223 11.92 -5.36 15.99
C ARG A 223 12.96 -6.18 15.23
N LYS A 224 12.56 -7.28 14.60
CA LYS A 224 13.47 -8.09 13.77
C LYS A 224 13.97 -7.31 12.55
N TYR A 225 13.08 -6.58 11.87
CA TYR A 225 13.45 -5.73 10.74
C TYR A 225 14.46 -4.64 11.13
N ASN A 226 14.22 -3.95 12.25
CA ASN A 226 15.15 -2.94 12.75
C ASN A 226 16.49 -3.56 13.18
N ASN A 227 16.49 -4.73 13.83
CA ASN A 227 17.74 -5.44 14.14
C ASN A 227 18.55 -5.76 12.88
N TRP A 228 17.91 -6.27 11.82
CA TRP A 228 18.57 -6.52 10.54
C TRP A 228 19.22 -5.25 9.96
N HIS A 229 18.53 -4.11 10.06
CA HIS A 229 19.08 -2.84 9.64
C HIS A 229 20.27 -2.38 10.51
N GLU A 230 20.13 -2.43 11.84
CA GLU A 230 21.17 -2.04 12.81
C GLU A 230 22.41 -2.94 12.75
N GLU A 231 22.24 -4.22 12.41
CA GLU A 231 23.32 -5.18 12.17
C GLU A 231 24.03 -4.94 10.84
N GLY A 232 23.59 -3.95 10.04
CA GLY A 232 24.27 -3.51 8.82
C GLY A 232 23.80 -4.19 7.54
N ARG A 233 22.62 -4.84 7.55
CA ARG A 233 22.02 -5.50 6.37
C ARG A 233 22.96 -6.53 5.72
N GLU A 234 23.66 -7.34 6.54
CA GLU A 234 24.69 -8.27 6.07
C GLU A 234 24.17 -9.37 5.10
N LEU A 235 22.88 -9.68 5.17
CA LEU A 235 22.18 -10.63 4.31
C LEU A 235 20.98 -9.95 3.62
N PRO A 236 20.54 -10.43 2.45
CA PRO A 236 19.27 -10.02 1.86
C PRO A 236 18.11 -10.21 2.85
N LEU A 237 17.11 -9.31 2.79
CA LEU A 237 16.05 -9.29 3.80
C LEU A 237 15.18 -10.55 3.74
N THR A 238 14.93 -11.09 2.54
CA THR A 238 14.23 -12.37 2.38
C THR A 238 14.99 -13.53 3.01
N GLU A 239 16.32 -13.54 2.95
CA GLU A 239 17.17 -14.55 3.58
C GLU A 239 17.15 -14.41 5.11
N TYR A 240 17.28 -13.18 5.64
CA TYR A 240 17.21 -12.91 7.08
C TYR A 240 15.89 -13.38 7.71
N PHE A 241 14.78 -13.23 6.97
CA PHE A 241 13.45 -13.61 7.43
C PHE A 241 13.02 -15.04 7.03
N GLU A 242 13.83 -15.75 6.25
CA GLU A 242 13.51 -17.07 5.71
C GLU A 242 12.14 -17.07 4.97
N ILE A 243 12.01 -16.19 3.97
CA ILE A 243 10.81 -16.03 3.13
C ILE A 243 11.06 -16.65 1.74
N GLU A 244 10.09 -17.45 1.26
CA GLU A 244 10.18 -18.19 -0.01
C GLU A 244 9.15 -17.74 -1.08
N ILE A 245 8.51 -16.58 -0.91
CA ILE A 245 7.33 -16.17 -1.71
C ILE A 245 7.65 -15.63 -3.12
#